data_AF-A0A9P6LDN0-F1
#
_entry.id   AF-A0A9P6LDN0-F1
#
_cell.length_a   1.000
_cell.length_b   1.000
_cell.length_c   1.000
_cell.angle_alpha   90.00
_cell.angle_beta   90.00
_cell.angle_gamma   90.00
#
_symmetry.space_group_name_H-M   'P 1'
#
loop_
_entity.id
_entity.type
_entity.pdbx_description
1 polymer ?
#
loop_
_entity_poly.entity_id
_entity_poly.type
_entity_poly.pdbx_seq_one_letter_code
_entity_poly.pdbx_strand_id
1 'polypeptide(L)'
;MNLTALLSVLSLPVSLFKTTCPTEIHATIPHQDRVFIERRSKSIHQIHSLLGKCPNITTLDLRFAFIGCIAFPERWSLPIDPAGGTKYRSAIQSLSLDGYNFDSDFKHIRLNRWEDTYDWITSGNAWKSLKWSLIPKEQRSKTNLELWIEAMDFSQLRTLSIRRYSPLYVPGDLLAQVLSPKLQRLRSLKIEGPELRDFLLALPAGSLSSLSWIDSAQPKDQIRSVLEHHGASLTELEWRTSETLSRPLTLLPDSIVEDLKAVTPNLQSLSIDLNRDNDSWPLEKMKTVVNGMPDTLKNLSIYFEMASESRRQKDPFNWDGRYDTIENFALPLLNSTSAREMASFLRNHGAESLEEVNFFAGDWTQDYGEPLQMTDWLHQRRAWMNCKMPTGDGEINCQGRDTWVPVKSMPAAYSLDGSI
;
A
#
# COMPACT_ATOMS: atom_id res chain seq x y z
N MET A 1 51.61 -51.93 -6.37
CA MET A 1 50.55 -52.40 -7.28
C MET A 1 49.19 -52.00 -6.69
N ASN A 2 48.51 -51.09 -7.40
CA ASN A 2 47.08 -50.70 -7.48
C ASN A 2 46.13 -51.10 -6.31
N LEU A 3 45.36 -50.20 -5.68
CA LEU A 3 44.76 -48.93 -6.12
C LEU A 3 43.82 -49.09 -7.32
N THR A 4 42.65 -49.71 -7.13
CA THR A 4 41.39 -49.59 -7.92
C THR A 4 40.40 -50.66 -7.44
N ALA A 5 39.12 -50.31 -7.31
CA ALA A 5 37.99 -51.20 -7.02
C ALA A 5 37.68 -51.47 -5.53
N LEU A 6 37.20 -50.44 -4.84
CA LEU A 6 36.09 -50.54 -3.87
C LEU A 6 35.45 -49.15 -3.71
N LEU A 7 35.04 -48.60 -4.86
CA LEU A 7 34.28 -47.37 -5.02
C LEU A 7 33.07 -47.70 -5.91
N SER A 8 32.02 -48.22 -5.30
CA SER A 8 30.65 -48.34 -5.80
C SER A 8 29.95 -49.21 -4.76
N VAL A 9 29.08 -48.73 -3.90
CA VAL A 9 27.74 -48.27 -4.21
C VAL A 9 27.24 -47.63 -2.91
N LEU A 10 26.86 -46.35 -2.97
CA LEU A 10 25.85 -45.66 -2.14
C LEU A 10 26.04 -44.14 -2.31
N SER A 11 26.06 -43.69 -3.57
CA SER A 11 25.74 -42.31 -3.90
C SER A 11 24.22 -42.18 -3.90
N LEU A 12 23.65 -41.85 -2.74
CA LEU A 12 22.33 -41.22 -2.68
C LEU A 12 22.36 -39.99 -3.59
N PRO A 13 21.38 -39.79 -4.49
CA PRO A 13 21.33 -38.58 -5.27
C PRO A 13 20.99 -37.46 -4.30
N VAL A 14 22.00 -36.67 -3.92
CA VAL A 14 21.79 -35.28 -3.54
C VAL A 14 21.17 -34.65 -4.78
N SER A 15 19.84 -34.56 -4.78
CA SER A 15 19.10 -33.83 -5.78
C SER A 15 19.70 -32.43 -5.85
N LEU A 16 20.38 -32.18 -6.97
CA LEU A 16 20.77 -30.86 -7.43
C LEU A 16 19.52 -29.99 -7.46
N PHE A 17 19.26 -29.22 -6.39
CA PHE A 17 18.59 -27.95 -6.55
C PHE A 17 19.56 -27.07 -7.34
N LYS A 18 19.51 -27.16 -8.68
CA LYS A 18 19.90 -26.04 -9.54
C LYS A 18 19.15 -24.84 -8.98
N THR A 19 19.84 -23.98 -8.26
CA THR A 19 19.31 -22.70 -7.80
C THR A 19 19.21 -21.83 -9.05
N THR A 20 18.13 -22.04 -9.81
CA THR A 20 17.74 -21.13 -10.88
C THR A 20 17.50 -19.78 -10.22
N CYS A 21 18.33 -18.81 -10.58
CA CYS A 21 18.18 -17.45 -10.12
C CYS A 21 16.81 -16.93 -10.57
N PRO A 22 15.92 -16.54 -9.64
CA PRO A 22 14.64 -15.97 -10.02
C PRO A 22 14.83 -14.60 -10.65
N THR A 23 13.87 -14.17 -11.46
CA THR A 23 13.76 -12.79 -11.96
C THR A 23 12.99 -11.90 -10.99
N GLU A 24 12.12 -12.48 -10.16
CA GLU A 24 11.22 -11.77 -9.27
C GLU A 24 11.20 -12.40 -7.88
N ILE A 25 11.10 -11.56 -6.85
CA ILE A 25 10.93 -11.99 -5.46
C ILE A 25 9.71 -11.26 -4.90
N HIS A 26 8.69 -12.05 -4.52
CA HIS A 26 7.55 -11.59 -3.75
C HIS A 26 7.56 -12.32 -2.42
N ALA A 27 7.59 -11.59 -1.30
CA ALA A 27 7.65 -12.20 0.03
C ALA A 27 6.86 -11.39 1.07
N THR A 28 6.38 -12.11 2.08
CA THR A 28 5.83 -11.56 3.32
C THR A 28 6.73 -11.97 4.48
N ILE A 29 7.06 -11.02 5.36
CA ILE A 29 8.00 -11.17 6.47
C ILE A 29 7.27 -10.76 7.76
N PRO A 30 7.32 -11.58 8.84
CA PRO A 30 8.02 -12.86 8.96
C PRO A 30 7.35 -13.99 8.15
N HIS A 31 8.15 -15.01 7.82
CA HIS A 31 7.67 -16.23 7.14
C HIS A 31 6.74 -17.01 8.07
N GLN A 32 5.53 -17.35 7.60
CA GLN A 32 4.66 -18.32 8.27
C GLN A 32 4.33 -19.49 7.34
N ASP A 33 4.48 -20.71 7.84
CA ASP A 33 4.05 -21.95 7.15
C ASP A 33 2.54 -22.21 7.30
N ARG A 34 1.83 -21.38 8.06
CA ARG A 34 0.40 -21.53 8.34
C ARG A 34 -0.29 -20.20 8.11
N VAL A 35 -1.24 -20.20 7.16
CA VAL A 35 -2.25 -19.18 6.82
C VAL A 35 -2.12 -18.60 5.39
N PHE A 36 -3.27 -18.66 4.71
CA PHE A 36 -3.76 -18.22 3.39
C PHE A 36 -3.14 -16.99 2.69
N ILE A 37 -1.81 -16.85 2.59
CA ILE A 37 -1.17 -15.83 1.76
C ILE A 37 -0.40 -16.49 0.60
N GLU A 38 -0.86 -16.28 -0.64
CA GLU A 38 -0.31 -16.87 -1.87
C GLU A 38 1.10 -16.38 -2.27
N ARG A 39 1.78 -15.58 -1.45
CA ARG A 39 3.16 -15.14 -1.73
C ARG A 39 4.14 -16.24 -1.33
N ARG A 40 4.80 -16.84 -2.33
CA ARG A 40 5.79 -17.92 -2.16
C ARG A 40 6.85 -17.51 -1.13
N SER A 41 6.91 -18.30 -0.09
CA SER A 41 7.51 -17.95 1.18
C SER A 41 9.03 -18.15 1.13
N LYS A 42 9.79 -17.08 1.40
CA LYS A 42 11.25 -17.10 1.55
C LYS A 42 11.61 -16.36 2.83
N SER A 43 12.54 -16.92 3.60
CA SER A 43 13.08 -16.20 4.75
C SER A 43 13.89 -14.98 4.30
N ILE A 44 13.99 -13.96 5.15
CA ILE A 44 14.76 -12.75 4.81
C ILE A 44 16.23 -13.07 4.47
N HIS A 45 16.83 -14.05 5.13
CA HIS A 45 18.18 -14.52 4.82
C HIS A 45 18.29 -15.11 3.41
N GLN A 46 17.27 -15.85 2.97
CA GLN A 46 17.23 -16.39 1.60
C GLN A 46 17.08 -15.27 0.57
N ILE A 47 16.25 -14.26 0.84
CA ILE A 47 16.06 -13.11 -0.05
C ILE A 47 17.40 -12.39 -0.27
N HIS A 48 18.11 -12.04 0.80
CA HIS A 48 19.38 -11.34 0.71
C HIS A 48 20.49 -12.20 0.09
N SER A 49 20.53 -13.49 0.37
CA SER A 49 21.45 -14.44 -0.29
C SER A 49 21.21 -14.49 -1.79
N LEU A 50 19.94 -14.46 -2.24
CA LEU A 50 19.59 -14.38 -3.65
C LEU A 50 20.00 -13.03 -4.26
N LEU A 51 19.71 -11.90 -3.62
CA LEU A 51 20.14 -10.58 -4.10
C LEU A 51 21.67 -10.45 -4.22
N GLY A 52 22.43 -11.13 -3.34
CA GLY A 52 23.88 -11.19 -3.41
C GLY A 52 24.43 -12.10 -4.50
N LYS A 53 23.71 -13.14 -4.90
CA LYS A 53 24.18 -14.17 -5.86
C LYS A 53 23.62 -14.01 -7.27
N CYS A 54 22.39 -13.53 -7.40
CA CYS A 54 21.61 -13.55 -8.62
C CYS A 54 21.52 -12.15 -9.25
N PRO A 55 22.25 -11.88 -10.35
CA PRO A 55 22.24 -10.56 -10.98
C PRO A 55 20.93 -10.25 -11.74
N ASN A 56 20.18 -11.28 -12.14
CA ASN A 56 19.02 -11.14 -13.02
C ASN A 56 17.71 -10.84 -12.29
N ILE A 57 17.74 -10.58 -10.97
CA ILE A 57 16.53 -10.17 -10.24
C ILE A 57 16.23 -8.72 -10.59
N THR A 58 15.02 -8.45 -11.07
CA THR A 58 14.55 -7.12 -11.46
C THR A 58 13.40 -6.62 -10.59
N THR A 59 12.68 -7.53 -9.93
CA THR A 59 11.51 -7.19 -9.11
C THR A 59 11.71 -7.66 -7.68
N LEU A 60 11.54 -6.75 -6.73
CA LEU A 60 11.58 -7.02 -5.30
C LEU A 60 10.33 -6.43 -4.64
N ASP A 61 9.44 -7.29 -4.17
CA ASP A 61 8.20 -6.93 -3.49
C ASP A 61 8.18 -7.57 -2.11
N LEU A 62 8.43 -6.75 -1.11
CA LEU A 62 8.53 -7.16 0.28
C LEU A 62 7.41 -6.51 1.08
N ARG A 63 6.64 -7.38 1.74
CA ARG A 63 5.67 -6.98 2.75
C ARG A 63 6.17 -7.38 4.12
N PHE A 64 6.15 -6.44 5.04
CA PHE A 64 6.47 -6.63 6.44
C PHE A 64 5.17 -6.53 7.23
N ALA A 65 4.65 -7.68 7.64
CA ALA A 65 3.42 -7.77 8.42
C ALA A 65 3.75 -7.81 9.91
N PHE A 66 2.96 -7.14 10.74
CA PHE A 66 3.05 -7.29 12.19
C PHE A 66 2.30 -8.58 12.57
N ILE A 67 3.07 -9.62 12.85
CA ILE A 67 2.53 -10.94 13.16
C ILE A 67 2.89 -11.28 14.60
N GLY A 68 1.90 -11.22 15.49
CA GLY A 68 2.08 -11.50 16.92
C GLY A 68 2.72 -10.33 17.67
N CYS A 69 3.53 -10.61 18.69
CA CYS A 69 4.31 -9.62 19.44
C CYS A 69 5.74 -9.42 18.88
N ILE A 70 5.97 -9.80 17.62
CA ILE A 70 7.30 -9.68 17.01
C ILE A 70 7.47 -8.22 16.58
N ALA A 71 8.50 -7.57 17.13
CA ALA A 71 8.84 -6.18 16.82
C ALA A 71 8.98 -5.95 15.30
N PHE A 72 8.69 -4.72 14.88
CA PHE A 72 8.77 -4.27 13.49
C PHE A 72 10.10 -4.65 12.83
N PRO A 73 10.14 -4.75 11.48
CA PRO A 73 11.41 -4.91 10.78
C PRO A 73 12.31 -3.70 11.05
N GLU A 74 13.21 -3.84 12.00
CA GLU A 74 14.21 -2.85 12.36
C GLU A 74 15.52 -3.11 11.62
N ARG A 75 16.53 -2.28 11.87
CA ARG A 75 17.89 -2.40 11.32
C ARG A 75 18.48 -3.82 11.38
N TRP A 76 18.06 -4.61 12.36
CA TRP A 76 18.52 -5.97 12.61
C TRP A 76 17.64 -7.07 12.02
N SER A 77 16.50 -6.69 11.44
CA SER A 77 15.54 -7.61 10.81
C SER A 77 15.86 -7.87 9.34
N LEU A 78 16.70 -7.04 8.73
CA LEU A 78 17.32 -7.31 7.43
C LEU A 78 18.79 -7.69 7.62
N PRO A 79 19.32 -8.71 6.93
CA PRO A 79 20.75 -9.03 6.93
C PRO A 79 21.51 -8.08 5.99
N ILE A 80 21.30 -6.76 6.14
CA ILE A 80 22.29 -5.77 5.71
C ILE A 80 23.27 -5.67 6.88
N ASP A 81 24.55 -5.90 6.63
CA ASP A 81 25.55 -5.79 7.68
C ASP A 81 25.51 -4.36 8.25
N PRO A 82 25.23 -4.17 9.55
CA PRO A 82 25.18 -2.85 10.15
C PRO A 82 26.52 -2.12 10.07
N ALA A 83 27.64 -2.84 9.93
CA ALA A 83 28.97 -2.28 9.68
C ALA A 83 29.16 -1.76 8.23
N GLY A 84 28.21 -2.01 7.33
CA GLY A 84 28.27 -1.64 5.92
C GLY A 84 28.91 -2.72 5.05
N GLY A 85 29.18 -2.39 3.78
CA GLY A 85 29.89 -3.29 2.85
C GLY A 85 29.02 -4.38 2.20
N THR A 86 27.74 -4.47 2.56
CA THR A 86 26.77 -5.30 1.81
C THR A 86 26.60 -4.72 0.41
N LYS A 87 26.66 -5.57 -0.62
CA LYS A 87 26.41 -5.19 -2.03
C LYS A 87 25.61 -6.29 -2.72
N TYR A 88 24.49 -5.90 -3.32
CA TYR A 88 23.70 -6.78 -4.17
C TYR A 88 24.19 -6.70 -5.61
N ARG A 89 24.12 -7.84 -6.30
CA ARG A 89 24.46 -7.94 -7.72
C ARG A 89 23.26 -7.65 -8.61
N SER A 90 22.06 -7.69 -8.04
CA SER A 90 20.80 -7.47 -8.74
C SER A 90 20.60 -5.99 -9.08
N ALA A 91 20.15 -5.72 -10.31
CA ALA A 91 19.74 -4.40 -10.76
C ALA A 91 18.21 -4.30 -10.71
N ILE A 92 17.69 -3.99 -9.52
CA ILE A 92 16.24 -3.90 -9.28
C ILE A 92 15.66 -2.73 -10.08
N GLN A 93 14.58 -3.00 -10.81
CA GLN A 93 13.81 -2.03 -11.58
C GLN A 93 12.45 -1.74 -10.95
N SER A 94 11.89 -2.70 -10.22
CA SER A 94 10.63 -2.56 -9.49
C SER A 94 10.83 -2.93 -8.02
N LEU A 95 10.63 -1.95 -7.13
CA LEU A 95 10.76 -2.11 -5.69
C LEU A 95 9.44 -1.78 -5.00
N SER A 96 8.90 -2.71 -4.23
CA SER A 96 7.76 -2.50 -3.33
C SER A 96 8.17 -2.83 -1.90
N LEU A 97 8.02 -1.86 -1.01
CA LEU A 97 8.30 -1.97 0.42
C LEU A 97 7.03 -1.60 1.18
N ASP A 98 6.31 -2.61 1.66
CA ASP A 98 5.11 -2.47 2.46
C ASP A 98 5.43 -2.72 3.93
N GLY A 99 5.27 -1.68 4.76
CA GLY A 99 5.48 -1.74 6.20
C GLY A 99 6.92 -1.76 6.69
N TYR A 100 7.85 -1.31 5.84
CA TYR A 100 9.26 -1.23 6.20
C TYR A 100 9.59 0.04 7.01
N ASN A 101 10.34 -0.10 8.11
CA ASN A 101 10.81 1.03 8.91
C ASN A 101 12.21 1.48 8.44
N PHE A 102 12.31 2.71 7.92
CA PHE A 102 13.60 3.26 7.48
C PHE A 102 14.45 3.87 8.61
N ASP A 103 13.94 3.96 9.84
CA ASP A 103 14.66 4.54 10.97
C ASP A 103 15.69 3.60 11.62
N SER A 104 16.64 4.20 12.34
CA SER A 104 17.81 3.60 12.97
C SER A 104 17.63 3.26 14.46
N ASP A 105 16.50 2.68 14.88
CA ASP A 105 16.34 2.46 16.33
C ASP A 105 17.24 1.33 16.86
N PHE A 106 18.18 1.69 17.75
CA PHE A 106 19.06 0.77 18.48
C PHE A 106 18.51 0.40 19.87
N LYS A 107 17.40 1.01 20.32
CA LYS A 107 16.88 0.84 21.69
C LYS A 107 16.56 -0.63 22.02
N HIS A 108 16.18 -1.41 21.01
CA HIS A 108 15.75 -2.80 21.20
C HIS A 108 16.89 -3.78 21.49
N ILE A 109 18.14 -3.42 21.21
CA ILE A 109 19.31 -4.25 21.53
C ILE A 109 20.01 -3.83 22.84
N ARG A 110 19.54 -2.77 23.51
CA ARG A 110 20.07 -2.34 24.80
C ARG A 110 19.45 -3.14 25.94
N LEU A 111 20.28 -3.47 26.93
CA LEU A 111 19.80 -3.98 28.21
C LEU A 111 19.14 -2.81 28.96
N ASN A 112 17.83 -2.84 29.11
CA ASN A 112 17.06 -1.75 29.71
C ASN A 112 16.92 -1.92 31.24
N ARG A 113 16.78 -3.16 31.72
CA ARG A 113 16.73 -3.51 33.15
C ARG A 113 17.58 -4.73 33.43
N TRP A 114 18.17 -4.78 34.61
CA TRP A 114 19.03 -5.91 35.01
C TRP A 114 18.24 -7.23 35.08
N GLU A 115 16.94 -7.16 35.40
CA GLU A 115 16.03 -8.31 35.48
C GLU A 115 15.83 -8.98 34.10
N ASP A 116 16.02 -8.25 33.01
CA ASP A 116 15.85 -8.74 31.63
C ASP A 116 17.14 -9.39 31.07
N THR A 117 18.19 -9.54 31.89
CA THR A 117 19.53 -9.97 31.42
C THR A 117 19.51 -11.35 30.76
N TYR A 118 18.74 -12.29 31.33
CA TYR A 118 18.63 -13.65 30.78
C TYR A 118 18.00 -13.63 29.37
N ASP A 119 16.90 -12.91 29.20
CA ASP A 119 16.21 -12.78 27.91
C ASP A 119 17.06 -12.01 26.89
N TRP A 120 17.78 -10.99 27.33
CA TRP A 120 18.70 -10.22 26.49
C TRP A 120 19.87 -11.05 25.97
N ILE A 121 20.39 -11.99 26.78
CA ILE A 121 21.43 -12.92 26.35
C ILE A 121 20.84 -13.99 25.40
N THR A 122 19.75 -14.65 25.81
CA THR A 122 19.18 -15.78 25.08
C THR A 122 18.55 -15.39 23.74
N SER A 123 18.06 -14.15 23.59
CA SER A 123 17.59 -13.57 22.32
C SER A 123 18.72 -13.19 21.34
N GLY A 124 19.99 -13.27 21.78
CA GLY A 124 21.15 -12.85 21.01
C GLY A 124 21.35 -11.33 20.97
N ASN A 125 20.56 -10.54 21.72
CA ASN A 125 20.71 -9.09 21.79
C ASN A 125 22.03 -8.67 22.45
N ALA A 126 22.56 -9.47 23.39
CA ALA A 126 23.90 -9.27 23.95
C ALA A 126 24.99 -9.24 22.87
N TRP A 127 24.95 -10.19 21.94
CA TRP A 127 25.89 -10.26 20.82
C TRP A 127 25.68 -9.11 19.82
N LYS A 128 24.43 -8.76 19.51
CA LYS A 128 24.12 -7.61 18.65
C LYS A 128 24.60 -6.30 19.26
N SER A 129 24.45 -6.12 20.58
CA SER A 129 24.94 -4.95 21.31
C SER A 129 26.46 -4.87 21.31
N LEU A 130 27.16 -5.99 21.51
CA LEU A 130 28.61 -6.04 21.37
C LEU A 130 29.04 -5.67 19.95
N LYS A 131 28.45 -6.29 18.92
CA LYS A 131 28.71 -5.92 17.52
C LYS A 131 28.47 -4.44 17.27
N TRP A 132 27.34 -3.91 17.74
CA TRP A 132 27.02 -2.49 17.64
C TRP A 132 28.09 -1.61 18.28
N SER A 133 28.59 -1.99 19.45
CA SER A 133 29.65 -1.26 20.16
C SER A 133 31.01 -1.24 19.43
N LEU A 134 31.21 -2.12 18.44
CA LEU A 134 32.42 -2.20 17.61
C LEU A 134 32.29 -1.42 16.29
N ILE A 135 31.09 -1.06 15.87
CA ILE A 135 30.85 -0.33 14.61
C ILE A 135 31.30 1.14 14.75
N PRO A 136 31.93 1.78 13.75
CA PRO A 136 32.27 3.20 13.80
C PRO A 136 31.04 4.10 14.05
N LYS A 137 31.22 5.24 14.75
CA LYS A 137 30.11 6.15 15.08
C LYS A 137 29.32 6.62 13.86
N GLU A 138 30.01 6.97 12.78
CA GLU A 138 29.41 7.40 11.51
C GLU A 138 28.52 6.31 10.89
N GLN A 139 28.94 5.05 10.99
CA GLN A 139 28.17 3.93 10.49
C GLN A 139 26.95 3.66 11.40
N ARG A 140 27.06 3.89 12.72
CA ARG A 140 25.92 3.78 13.65
C ARG A 140 24.85 4.84 13.39
N SER A 141 25.22 6.05 12.98
CA SER A 141 24.25 7.12 12.68
C SER A 141 23.47 6.91 11.39
N LYS A 142 23.86 5.98 10.52
CA LYS A 142 23.11 5.70 9.29
C LYS A 142 21.72 5.14 9.58
N THR A 143 20.75 5.64 8.85
CA THR A 143 19.38 5.14 8.73
C THR A 143 19.35 3.83 7.96
N ASN A 144 18.24 3.07 8.08
CA ASN A 144 18.10 1.86 7.27
C ASN A 144 17.98 2.19 5.78
N LEU A 145 17.44 3.36 5.43
CA LEU A 145 17.41 3.86 4.06
C LEU A 145 18.81 4.00 3.47
N GLU A 146 19.73 4.61 4.21
CA GLU A 146 21.12 4.75 3.76
C GLU A 146 21.82 3.41 3.60
N LEU A 147 21.56 2.45 4.50
CA LEU A 147 22.06 1.08 4.36
C LEU A 147 21.52 0.38 3.10
N TRP A 148 20.25 0.60 2.76
CA TRP A 148 19.68 0.10 1.51
C TRP A 148 20.34 0.72 0.29
N ILE A 149 20.53 2.05 0.29
CA ILE A 149 21.19 2.79 -0.80
C ILE A 149 22.63 2.34 -0.99
N GLU A 150 23.32 1.96 0.08
CA GLU A 150 24.63 1.35 -0.01
C GLU A 150 24.58 -0.06 -0.59
N ALA A 151 23.56 -0.85 -0.23
CA ALA A 151 23.45 -2.24 -0.65
C ALA A 151 22.98 -2.43 -2.10
N MET A 152 22.16 -1.53 -2.62
CA MET A 152 21.48 -1.68 -3.92
C MET A 152 21.70 -0.47 -4.83
N ASP A 153 21.73 -0.70 -6.15
CA ASP A 153 21.72 0.38 -7.13
C ASP A 153 20.28 0.87 -7.42
N PHE A 154 19.92 2.01 -6.82
CA PHE A 154 18.62 2.66 -7.03
C PHE A 154 18.49 3.38 -8.39
N SER A 155 19.59 3.60 -9.12
CA SER A 155 19.57 4.32 -10.40
C SER A 155 18.79 3.60 -11.51
N GLN A 156 18.57 2.29 -11.34
CA GLN A 156 17.84 1.44 -12.29
C GLN A 156 16.34 1.37 -11.98
N LEU A 157 15.89 1.89 -10.84
CA LEU A 157 14.49 1.83 -10.45
C LEU A 157 13.62 2.63 -11.42
N ARG A 158 12.57 1.97 -11.90
CA ARG A 158 11.49 2.53 -12.73
C ARG A 158 10.18 2.59 -11.97
N THR A 159 9.96 1.65 -11.04
CA THR A 159 8.77 1.57 -10.20
C THR A 159 9.18 1.49 -8.74
N LEU A 160 8.59 2.36 -7.92
CA LEU A 160 8.77 2.39 -6.47
C LEU A 160 7.41 2.44 -5.79
N SER A 161 7.18 1.51 -4.87
CA SER A 161 6.02 1.51 -3.98
C SER A 161 6.50 1.53 -2.53
N ILE A 162 6.11 2.54 -1.75
CA ILE A 162 6.41 2.64 -0.32
C ILE A 162 5.09 2.81 0.42
N ARG A 163 4.75 1.80 1.22
CA ARG A 163 3.59 1.83 2.11
C ARG A 163 4.04 1.82 3.56
N ARG A 164 3.50 2.75 4.36
CA ARG A 164 3.88 2.92 5.76
C ARG A 164 2.95 2.14 6.67
N TYR A 165 3.53 1.37 7.59
CA TYR A 165 2.77 0.58 8.56
C TYR A 165 2.38 1.38 9.83
N SER A 166 3.13 2.43 10.19
CA SER A 166 2.98 3.07 11.50
C SER A 166 3.26 4.57 11.44
N PRO A 167 2.70 5.40 12.36
CA PRO A 167 3.07 6.81 12.53
C PRO A 167 4.52 7.04 12.97
N LEU A 168 5.35 6.00 13.10
CA LEU A 168 6.79 6.14 13.29
C LEU A 168 7.42 6.73 12.02
N TYR A 169 7.71 8.03 12.12
CA TYR A 169 8.10 8.94 11.05
C TYR A 169 9.37 8.49 10.32
N VAL A 170 9.25 8.37 9.00
CA VAL A 170 10.38 8.64 8.09
C VAL A 170 10.11 10.03 7.57
N PRO A 171 10.83 11.05 8.03
CA PRO A 171 10.50 12.42 7.67
C PRO A 171 10.75 12.62 6.17
N GLY A 172 9.83 13.33 5.50
CA GLY A 172 9.82 13.46 4.04
C GLY A 172 11.09 14.12 3.49
N ASP A 173 11.76 14.92 4.32
CA ASP A 173 13.05 15.54 4.06
C ASP A 173 14.19 14.50 3.90
N LEU A 174 14.20 13.42 4.67
CA LEU A 174 15.18 12.35 4.55
C LEU A 174 15.04 11.66 3.19
N LEU A 175 13.81 11.34 2.79
CA LEU A 175 13.54 10.77 1.46
C LEU A 175 13.95 11.75 0.37
N ALA A 176 13.59 13.03 0.53
CA ALA A 176 13.93 14.09 -0.40
C ALA A 176 15.45 14.20 -0.63
N GLN A 177 16.23 14.26 0.45
CA GLN A 177 17.68 14.50 0.42
C GLN A 177 18.48 13.26 0.02
N VAL A 178 18.08 12.08 0.51
CA VAL A 178 18.92 10.88 0.41
C VAL A 178 18.49 9.98 -0.74
N LEU A 179 17.18 9.78 -0.92
CA LEU A 179 16.65 8.82 -1.90
C LEU A 179 16.43 9.47 -3.27
N SER A 180 15.79 10.64 -3.35
CA SER A 180 15.45 11.29 -4.64
C SER A 180 16.63 11.43 -5.61
N PRO A 181 17.85 11.84 -5.18
CA PRO A 181 18.98 11.98 -6.10
C PRO A 181 19.40 10.66 -6.76
N LYS A 182 18.99 9.52 -6.21
CA LYS A 182 19.29 8.18 -6.74
C LYS A 182 18.22 7.66 -7.69
N LEU A 183 17.06 8.28 -7.75
CA LEU A 183 15.87 7.81 -8.49
C LEU A 183 15.77 8.40 -9.91
N GLN A 184 16.89 8.44 -10.65
CA GLN A 184 16.98 9.15 -11.94
C GLN A 184 16.09 8.57 -13.05
N ARG A 185 15.74 7.28 -12.96
CA ARG A 185 14.93 6.56 -13.96
C ARG A 185 13.50 6.27 -13.52
N LEU A 186 13.10 6.80 -12.36
CA LEU A 186 11.80 6.51 -11.79
C LEU A 186 10.67 7.08 -12.66
N ARG A 187 9.70 6.23 -12.99
CA ARG A 187 8.53 6.58 -13.81
C ARG A 187 7.21 6.37 -13.08
N SER A 188 7.12 5.34 -12.24
CA SER A 188 5.92 5.02 -11.47
C SER A 188 6.23 5.07 -9.99
N LEU A 189 5.47 5.88 -9.25
CA LEU A 189 5.61 6.05 -7.82
C LEU A 189 4.27 5.82 -7.13
N LYS A 190 4.24 4.89 -6.19
CA LYS A 190 3.13 4.69 -5.27
C LYS A 190 3.59 4.93 -3.84
N ILE A 191 2.92 5.83 -3.14
CA ILE A 191 3.28 6.23 -1.80
C ILE A 191 2.04 6.36 -0.92
N GLU A 192 2.15 5.91 0.32
CA GLU A 192 1.12 6.04 1.34
C GLU A 192 1.65 6.84 2.53
N GLY A 193 0.90 7.86 2.94
CA GLY A 193 1.14 8.64 4.15
C GLY A 193 1.46 10.13 3.94
N PRO A 194 1.57 10.86 5.05
CA PRO A 194 1.65 12.32 5.02
C PRO A 194 3.06 12.85 4.76
N GLU A 195 3.15 14.12 4.39
CA GLU A 195 4.39 14.91 4.31
C GLU A 195 5.39 14.43 3.26
N LEU A 196 4.91 13.90 2.13
CA LEU A 196 5.76 13.45 1.01
C LEU A 196 5.94 14.48 -0.09
N ARG A 197 5.41 15.69 0.09
CA ARG A 197 5.51 16.77 -0.89
C ARG A 197 6.96 17.04 -1.27
N ASP A 198 7.83 17.25 -0.29
CA ASP A 198 9.22 17.62 -0.56
C ASP A 198 10.00 16.49 -1.25
N PHE A 199 9.66 15.24 -0.93
CA PHE A 199 10.18 14.08 -1.64
C PHE A 199 9.76 14.08 -3.12
N LEU A 200 8.48 14.32 -3.40
CA LEU A 200 7.96 14.39 -4.77
C LEU A 200 8.64 15.53 -5.56
N LEU A 201 8.74 16.72 -4.97
CA LEU A 201 9.37 17.87 -5.62
C LEU A 201 10.89 17.73 -5.80
N ALA A 202 11.56 16.91 -4.98
CA ALA A 202 12.98 16.60 -5.13
C ALA A 202 13.28 15.64 -6.28
N LEU A 203 12.27 14.94 -6.83
CA LEU A 203 12.43 14.15 -8.04
C LEU A 203 12.57 15.06 -9.27
N PRO A 204 13.26 14.63 -10.34
CA PRO A 204 13.38 15.44 -11.55
C PRO A 204 12.00 15.81 -12.11
N ALA A 205 11.82 17.08 -12.47
CA ALA A 205 10.56 17.58 -13.04
C ALA A 205 10.16 16.74 -14.27
N GLY A 206 8.88 16.40 -14.37
CA GLY A 206 8.36 15.57 -15.45
C GLY A 206 8.94 14.14 -15.54
N SER A 207 9.57 13.61 -14.48
CA SER A 207 10.10 12.23 -14.51
C SER A 207 9.00 11.16 -14.41
N LEU A 208 7.93 11.45 -13.67
CA LEU A 208 6.86 10.50 -13.36
C LEU A 208 5.80 10.46 -14.46
N SER A 209 5.44 9.24 -14.89
CA SER A 209 4.28 8.97 -15.72
C SER A 209 3.08 8.47 -14.91
N SER A 210 3.32 7.85 -13.75
CA SER A 210 2.28 7.32 -12.87
C SER A 210 2.56 7.73 -11.43
N LEU A 211 1.59 8.37 -10.78
CA LEU A 211 1.68 8.82 -9.40
C LEU A 211 0.44 8.36 -8.62
N SER A 212 0.67 7.57 -7.57
CA SER A 212 -0.35 7.21 -6.58
C SER A 212 0.08 7.74 -5.23
N TRP A 213 -0.69 8.69 -4.69
CA TRP A 213 -0.46 9.28 -3.38
C TRP A 213 -1.70 9.11 -2.50
N ILE A 214 -1.60 8.15 -1.59
CA ILE A 214 -2.66 7.78 -0.66
C ILE A 214 -2.36 8.38 0.72
N ASP A 215 -3.36 8.85 1.44
CA ASP A 215 -3.22 9.39 2.81
C ASP A 215 -2.27 10.58 2.94
N SER A 216 -2.33 11.51 1.99
CA SER A 216 -1.44 12.69 1.98
C SER A 216 -1.57 13.55 3.25
N ALA A 217 -2.72 13.54 3.93
CA ALA A 217 -3.09 14.32 5.12
C ALA A 217 -2.64 15.81 5.11
N GLN A 218 -2.23 16.33 3.94
CA GLN A 218 -1.66 17.66 3.78
C GLN A 218 -2.78 18.68 3.66
N PRO A 219 -2.47 19.97 3.96
CA PRO A 219 -3.30 21.07 3.51
C PRO A 219 -3.60 20.93 2.01
N LYS A 220 -4.87 21.06 1.67
CA LYS A 220 -5.48 20.96 0.34
C LYS A 220 -4.64 21.59 -0.78
N ASP A 221 -3.95 22.69 -0.49
CA ASP A 221 -3.23 23.50 -1.50
C ASP A 221 -1.86 22.93 -1.91
N GLN A 222 -1.36 21.88 -1.25
CA GLN A 222 -0.01 21.37 -1.50
C GLN A 222 0.13 20.52 -2.77
N ILE A 223 -0.92 19.81 -3.17
CA ILE A 223 -0.88 18.95 -4.36
C ILE A 223 -0.70 19.76 -5.66
N ARG A 224 -1.16 21.01 -5.70
CA ARG A 224 -0.98 21.87 -6.88
C ARG A 224 0.48 21.96 -7.31
N SER A 225 1.39 22.21 -6.35
CA SER A 225 2.83 22.28 -6.65
C SER A 225 3.41 20.97 -7.21
N VAL A 226 2.88 19.81 -6.78
CA VAL A 226 3.30 18.50 -7.31
C VAL A 226 2.79 18.31 -8.73
N LEU A 227 1.53 18.69 -9.01
CA LEU A 227 0.95 18.62 -10.35
C LEU A 227 1.60 19.63 -11.31
N GLU A 228 1.99 20.82 -10.86
CA GLU A 228 2.76 21.76 -11.68
C GLU A 228 4.15 21.21 -12.03
N HIS A 229 4.76 20.42 -11.13
CA HIS A 229 6.10 19.86 -11.32
C HIS A 229 6.14 18.58 -12.17
N HIS A 230 5.10 17.74 -12.10
CA HIS A 230 5.04 16.45 -12.80
C HIS A 230 3.89 16.29 -13.79
N GLY A 231 2.84 17.12 -13.69
CA GLY A 231 1.56 16.84 -14.33
C GLY A 231 1.60 16.75 -15.85
N ALA A 232 2.49 17.50 -16.50
CA ALA A 232 2.69 17.41 -17.95
C ALA A 232 3.12 16.01 -18.44
N SER A 233 3.80 15.21 -17.60
CA SER A 233 4.23 13.85 -17.95
C SER A 233 3.31 12.75 -17.40
N LEU A 234 2.38 13.08 -16.49
CA LEU A 234 1.50 12.10 -15.87
C LEU A 234 0.46 11.57 -16.86
N THR A 235 0.41 10.25 -16.98
CA THR A 235 -0.67 9.50 -17.63
C THR A 235 -1.61 8.87 -16.62
N GLU A 236 -1.15 8.65 -15.38
CA GLU A 236 -1.96 8.09 -14.30
C GLU A 236 -1.79 8.91 -13.01
N LEU A 237 -2.91 9.26 -12.38
CA LEU A 237 -2.95 9.95 -11.10
C LEU A 237 -3.97 9.28 -10.19
N GLU A 238 -3.50 8.77 -9.05
CA GLU A 238 -4.35 8.37 -7.93
C GLU A 238 -4.05 9.29 -6.75
N TRP A 239 -5.08 10.02 -6.31
CA TRP A 239 -5.00 10.83 -5.11
C TRP A 239 -6.23 10.55 -4.26
N ARG A 240 -6.00 9.91 -3.11
CA ARG A 240 -7.08 9.52 -2.21
C ARG A 240 -6.64 9.42 -0.77
N THR A 241 -7.61 9.28 0.11
CA THR A 241 -7.46 9.04 1.54
C THR A 241 -8.09 7.71 1.87
N SER A 242 -7.50 6.99 2.80
CA SER A 242 -8.09 5.79 3.37
C SER A 242 -9.33 6.17 4.18
N GLU A 243 -10.42 5.42 4.01
CA GLU A 243 -11.63 5.64 4.80
C GLU A 243 -11.34 5.36 6.28
N THR A 244 -11.83 6.23 7.16
CA THR A 244 -11.69 6.06 8.61
C THR A 244 -13.00 6.33 9.32
N LEU A 245 -13.19 5.71 10.47
CA LEU A 245 -14.36 5.95 11.32
C LEU A 245 -14.29 7.27 12.10
N SER A 246 -13.19 8.03 12.01
CA SER A 246 -12.99 9.25 12.80
C SER A 246 -13.22 10.54 12.03
N ARG A 247 -13.14 10.52 10.69
CA ARG A 247 -13.31 11.71 9.84
C ARG A 247 -13.80 11.35 8.43
N PRO A 248 -14.45 12.30 7.73
CA PRO A 248 -14.73 12.18 6.30
C PRO A 248 -13.46 12.09 5.43
N LEU A 249 -13.59 11.59 4.19
CA LEU A 249 -12.52 11.61 3.20
C LEU A 249 -12.08 13.05 2.92
N THR A 250 -10.76 13.21 2.74
CA THR A 250 -10.20 14.47 2.29
C THR A 250 -10.28 14.50 0.77
N LEU A 251 -11.02 15.46 0.23
CA LEU A 251 -11.26 15.60 -1.20
C LEU A 251 -10.20 16.49 -1.87
N LEU A 252 -10.00 16.24 -3.17
CA LEU A 252 -9.18 17.12 -4.01
C LEU A 252 -9.85 18.50 -4.03
N PRO A 253 -9.11 19.61 -3.90
CA PRO A 253 -9.70 20.94 -3.88
C PRO A 253 -10.37 21.26 -5.22
N ASP A 254 -11.52 21.91 -5.18
CA ASP A 254 -12.30 22.25 -6.37
C ASP A 254 -11.48 23.04 -7.40
N SER A 255 -10.67 24.00 -6.93
CA SER A 255 -9.79 24.78 -7.80
C SER A 255 -8.78 23.93 -8.56
N ILE A 256 -8.34 22.81 -7.99
CA ILE A 256 -7.41 21.88 -8.66
C ILE A 256 -8.19 20.99 -9.63
N VAL A 257 -9.38 20.51 -9.23
CA VAL A 257 -10.26 19.73 -10.10
C VAL A 257 -10.60 20.51 -11.37
N GLU A 258 -10.97 21.78 -11.24
CA GLU A 258 -11.30 22.69 -12.35
C GLU A 258 -10.10 22.91 -13.30
N ASP A 259 -8.87 22.91 -12.75
CA ASP A 259 -7.64 23.13 -13.50
C ASP A 259 -6.98 21.84 -14.03
N LEU A 260 -7.55 20.65 -13.78
CA LEU A 260 -6.90 19.36 -14.10
C LEU A 260 -6.45 19.27 -15.56
N LYS A 261 -7.27 19.74 -16.51
CA LYS A 261 -6.94 19.77 -17.94
C LYS A 261 -5.70 20.59 -18.24
N ALA A 262 -5.47 21.67 -17.50
CA ALA A 262 -4.31 22.55 -17.67
C ALA A 262 -3.05 21.95 -17.02
N VAL A 263 -3.17 21.37 -15.81
CA VAL A 263 -2.02 20.87 -15.05
C VAL A 263 -1.61 19.44 -15.41
N THR A 264 -2.54 18.59 -15.84
CA THR A 264 -2.28 17.19 -16.26
C THR A 264 -2.84 16.90 -17.66
N PRO A 265 -2.33 17.56 -18.71
CA PRO A 265 -2.92 17.50 -20.05
C PRO A 265 -2.88 16.12 -20.73
N ASN A 266 -2.01 15.21 -20.28
CA ASN A 266 -1.81 13.88 -20.86
C ASN A 266 -2.43 12.75 -20.01
N LEU A 267 -3.26 13.09 -19.02
CA LEU A 267 -3.81 12.13 -18.08
C LEU A 267 -4.78 11.18 -18.79
N GLN A 268 -4.59 9.88 -18.59
CA GLN A 268 -5.41 8.79 -19.14
C GLN A 268 -6.22 8.07 -18.06
N SER A 269 -5.69 8.03 -16.83
CA SER A 269 -6.37 7.43 -15.67
C SER A 269 -6.36 8.38 -14.47
N LEU A 270 -7.52 8.58 -13.86
CA LEU A 270 -7.71 9.41 -12.67
C LEU A 270 -8.46 8.61 -11.60
N SER A 271 -7.90 8.56 -10.38
CA SER A 271 -8.55 7.99 -9.20
C SER A 271 -8.63 9.04 -8.09
N ILE A 272 -9.85 9.35 -7.66
CA ILE A 272 -10.13 10.39 -6.65
C ILE A 272 -11.23 9.97 -5.68
N ASP A 273 -11.25 10.62 -4.52
CA ASP A 273 -12.36 10.53 -3.57
C ASP A 273 -13.45 11.57 -3.88
N LEU A 274 -14.71 11.20 -3.66
CA LEU A 274 -15.85 12.11 -3.54
C LEU A 274 -16.66 11.76 -2.29
N ASN A 275 -17.15 12.77 -1.58
CA ASN A 275 -18.11 12.58 -0.49
C ASN A 275 -19.54 12.74 -1.01
N ARG A 276 -20.49 12.06 -0.37
CA ARG A 276 -21.92 12.24 -0.68
C ARG A 276 -22.42 13.60 -0.19
N ASP A 277 -23.40 14.14 -0.90
CA ASP A 277 -24.05 15.41 -0.56
C ASP A 277 -25.36 15.12 0.16
N ASN A 278 -25.39 15.24 1.49
CA ASN A 278 -26.61 15.11 2.32
C ASN A 278 -27.50 13.92 1.92
N ASP A 279 -26.95 12.70 1.99
CA ASP A 279 -27.61 11.43 1.63
C ASP A 279 -27.94 11.26 0.13
N SER A 280 -27.30 12.04 -0.75
CA SER A 280 -27.40 11.90 -2.21
C SER A 280 -26.03 11.75 -2.88
N TRP A 281 -26.03 11.29 -4.13
CA TRP A 281 -24.80 11.24 -4.94
C TRP A 281 -24.31 12.66 -5.25
N PRO A 282 -22.99 12.91 -5.25
CA PRO A 282 -22.44 14.26 -5.41
C PRO A 282 -22.37 14.68 -6.89
N LEU A 283 -23.55 14.80 -7.51
CA LEU A 283 -23.68 15.00 -8.96
C LEU A 283 -23.04 16.32 -9.44
N GLU A 284 -23.15 17.41 -8.67
CA GLU A 284 -22.50 18.68 -9.03
C GLU A 284 -20.97 18.58 -8.99
N LYS A 285 -20.41 17.86 -8.00
CA LYS A 285 -18.96 17.60 -7.95
C LYS A 285 -18.50 16.71 -9.09
N MET A 286 -19.29 15.69 -9.44
CA MET A 286 -19.03 14.85 -10.62
C MET A 286 -18.99 15.69 -11.90
N LYS A 287 -19.90 16.66 -12.04
CA LYS A 287 -19.90 17.61 -13.15
C LYS A 287 -18.65 18.49 -13.16
N THR A 288 -18.20 18.98 -12.01
CA THR A 288 -16.92 19.71 -11.90
C THR A 288 -15.75 18.86 -12.37
N VAL A 289 -15.70 17.57 -12.00
CA VAL A 289 -14.66 16.63 -12.45
C VAL A 289 -14.68 16.47 -13.97
N VAL A 290 -15.87 16.27 -14.57
CA VAL A 290 -16.01 16.13 -16.02
C VAL A 290 -15.60 17.41 -16.77
N ASN A 291 -15.93 18.59 -16.24
CA ASN A 291 -15.54 19.86 -16.86
C ASN A 291 -14.03 20.11 -16.78
N GLY A 292 -13.39 19.63 -15.69
CA GLY A 292 -11.97 19.82 -15.44
C GLY A 292 -11.07 18.77 -16.10
N MET A 293 -11.58 17.62 -16.53
CA MET A 293 -10.74 16.53 -17.03
C MET A 293 -10.12 16.82 -18.41
N PRO A 294 -8.91 16.31 -18.70
CA PRO A 294 -8.33 16.40 -20.03
C PRO A 294 -9.01 15.46 -21.03
N ASP A 295 -8.96 15.82 -22.32
CA ASP A 295 -9.61 15.05 -23.40
C ASP A 295 -8.98 13.65 -23.60
N THR A 296 -7.78 13.44 -23.06
CA THR A 296 -7.07 12.16 -23.05
C THR A 296 -7.58 11.18 -22.00
N LEU A 297 -8.41 11.63 -21.04
CA LEU A 297 -8.85 10.80 -19.93
C LEU A 297 -9.79 9.69 -20.44
N LYS A 298 -9.42 8.44 -20.12
CA LYS A 298 -10.15 7.22 -20.50
C LYS A 298 -10.75 6.47 -19.32
N ASN A 299 -10.04 6.47 -18.20
CA ASN A 299 -10.41 5.70 -17.02
C ASN A 299 -10.62 6.66 -15.84
N LEU A 300 -11.80 6.61 -15.23
CA LEU A 300 -12.13 7.38 -14.04
C LEU A 300 -12.53 6.44 -12.90
N SER A 301 -11.83 6.54 -11.77
CA SER A 301 -12.17 5.79 -10.56
C SER A 301 -12.60 6.77 -9.47
N ILE A 302 -13.79 6.57 -8.92
CA ILE A 302 -14.34 7.40 -7.85
C ILE A 302 -14.55 6.54 -6.62
N TYR A 303 -13.95 6.96 -5.51
CA TYR A 303 -14.07 6.32 -4.21
C TYR A 303 -15.04 7.11 -3.34
N PHE A 304 -16.00 6.40 -2.75
CA PHE A 304 -16.97 6.92 -1.80
C PHE A 304 -16.78 6.27 -0.44
N GLU A 305 -17.21 6.95 0.61
CA GLU A 305 -17.27 6.35 1.94
C GLU A 305 -18.36 5.28 2.03
N MET A 306 -18.18 4.30 2.90
CA MET A 306 -19.22 3.38 3.28
C MET A 306 -19.85 3.72 4.63
N ALA A 307 -19.08 4.26 5.58
CA ALA A 307 -19.56 4.67 6.87
C ALA A 307 -20.40 5.95 6.78
N SER A 308 -21.57 5.96 7.42
CA SER A 308 -22.34 7.18 7.64
C SER A 308 -21.75 8.02 8.77
N GLU A 309 -22.17 9.29 8.87
CA GLU A 309 -21.90 10.12 10.05
C GLU A 309 -22.42 9.50 11.34
N SER A 310 -23.57 8.82 11.29
CA SER A 310 -24.12 8.08 12.43
C SER A 310 -23.18 6.95 12.87
N ARG A 311 -22.53 6.24 11.93
CA ARG A 311 -21.53 5.22 12.28
C ARG A 311 -20.30 5.82 12.93
N ARG A 312 -19.82 6.99 12.48
CA ARG A 312 -18.65 7.68 13.06
C ARG A 312 -18.85 8.11 14.51
N GLN A 313 -20.10 8.33 14.94
CA GLN A 313 -20.44 8.69 16.32
C GLN A 313 -20.41 7.50 17.29
N LYS A 314 -20.30 6.27 16.79
CA LYS A 314 -20.26 5.04 17.60
C LYS A 314 -18.82 4.56 17.79
N ASP A 315 -18.57 3.82 18.86
CA ASP A 315 -17.26 3.22 19.13
C ASP A 315 -16.77 2.38 17.91
N PRO A 316 -15.54 2.62 17.41
CA PRO A 316 -14.97 1.93 16.24
C PRO A 316 -14.90 0.41 16.39
N PHE A 317 -14.70 -0.06 17.62
CA PHE A 317 -14.54 -1.46 18.02
C PHE A 317 -15.80 -2.00 18.71
N ASN A 318 -16.96 -1.35 18.58
CA ASN A 318 -18.20 -1.96 19.04
C ASN A 318 -18.64 -3.06 18.06
N TRP A 319 -18.20 -4.29 18.38
CA TRP A 319 -18.44 -5.52 17.63
C TRP A 319 -19.80 -6.16 17.85
N ASP A 320 -20.75 -5.48 18.49
CA ASP A 320 -22.07 -6.07 18.73
C ASP A 320 -22.84 -6.13 17.40
N GLY A 321 -22.46 -7.09 16.54
CA GLY A 321 -22.98 -7.37 15.19
C GLY A 321 -24.45 -7.77 15.17
N ARG A 322 -25.13 -7.62 16.31
CA ARG A 322 -26.58 -7.66 16.48
C ARG A 322 -27.27 -6.37 16.00
N TYR A 323 -26.51 -5.32 15.66
CA TYR A 323 -27.05 -3.99 15.30
C TYR A 323 -26.39 -3.34 14.09
N ASP A 324 -25.93 -4.13 13.11
CA ASP A 324 -25.65 -3.56 11.79
C ASP A 324 -26.95 -3.23 11.09
N THR A 325 -27.35 -1.98 11.24
CA THR A 325 -28.54 -1.44 10.63
C THR A 325 -28.14 -0.53 9.46
N ILE A 326 -29.07 -0.30 8.54
CA ILE A 326 -28.83 0.46 7.32
C ILE A 326 -28.29 1.88 7.62
N GLU A 327 -28.62 2.45 8.77
CA GLU A 327 -28.19 3.78 9.22
C GLU A 327 -26.68 3.86 9.49
N ASN A 328 -25.99 2.72 9.63
CA ASN A 328 -24.52 2.70 9.72
C ASN A 328 -23.84 2.93 8.35
N PHE A 329 -24.60 2.79 7.26
CA PHE A 329 -24.08 2.94 5.90
C PHE A 329 -24.43 4.31 5.34
N ALA A 330 -23.49 4.92 4.63
CA ALA A 330 -23.74 6.13 3.88
C ALA A 330 -24.70 5.84 2.72
N LEU A 331 -25.81 6.57 2.68
CA LEU A 331 -26.82 6.46 1.63
C LEU A 331 -26.58 7.54 0.55
N PRO A 332 -26.80 7.24 -0.74
CA PRO A 332 -27.32 5.99 -1.29
C PRO A 332 -26.27 4.87 -1.30
N LEU A 333 -26.71 3.62 -1.23
CA LEU A 333 -25.82 2.46 -1.34
C LEU A 333 -25.27 2.32 -2.76
N LEU A 334 -23.98 1.96 -2.87
CA LEU A 334 -23.38 1.61 -4.15
C LEU A 334 -23.87 0.22 -4.57
N ASN A 335 -24.57 0.17 -5.70
CA ASN A 335 -25.05 -1.05 -6.33
C ASN A 335 -25.03 -0.88 -7.86
N SER A 336 -25.32 -1.95 -8.60
CA SER A 336 -25.34 -1.91 -10.07
C SER A 336 -26.29 -0.86 -10.68
N THR A 337 -27.44 -0.60 -10.05
CA THR A 337 -28.42 0.41 -10.51
C THR A 337 -27.89 1.82 -10.30
N SER A 338 -27.46 2.16 -9.08
CA SER A 338 -26.94 3.50 -8.76
C SER A 338 -25.65 3.81 -9.53
N ALA A 339 -24.79 2.80 -9.75
CA ALA A 339 -23.61 2.95 -10.59
C ALA A 339 -23.96 3.25 -12.06
N ARG A 340 -24.97 2.57 -12.62
CA ARG A 340 -25.45 2.85 -13.99
C ARG A 340 -26.02 4.25 -14.11
N GLU A 341 -26.79 4.71 -13.12
CA GLU A 341 -27.33 6.07 -13.08
C GLU A 341 -26.22 7.13 -13.04
N MET A 342 -25.23 6.95 -12.16
CA MET A 342 -24.06 7.85 -12.08
C MET A 342 -23.22 7.84 -13.36
N ALA A 343 -22.96 6.67 -13.94
CA ALA A 343 -22.25 6.56 -15.22
C ALA A 343 -23.01 7.24 -16.36
N SER A 344 -24.33 7.07 -16.41
CA SER A 344 -25.19 7.75 -17.39
C SER A 344 -25.16 9.27 -17.20
N PHE A 345 -25.17 9.72 -15.94
CA PHE A 345 -25.06 11.14 -15.61
C PHE A 345 -23.74 11.73 -16.12
N LEU A 346 -22.60 11.08 -15.86
CA LEU A 346 -21.28 11.52 -16.34
C LEU A 346 -21.26 11.64 -17.87
N ARG A 347 -21.73 10.59 -18.58
CA ARG A 347 -21.80 10.58 -20.05
C ARG A 347 -22.63 11.75 -20.58
N ASN A 348 -23.82 11.98 -20.01
CA ASN A 348 -24.72 13.06 -20.43
C ASN A 348 -24.17 14.48 -20.16
N HIS A 349 -23.09 14.60 -19.39
CA HIS A 349 -22.47 15.87 -19.02
C HIS A 349 -21.08 16.07 -19.63
N GLY A 350 -20.75 15.35 -20.71
CA GLY A 350 -19.53 15.58 -21.49
C GLY A 350 -18.42 14.55 -21.25
N ALA A 351 -18.70 13.45 -20.55
CA ALA A 351 -17.73 12.39 -20.31
C ALA A 351 -17.69 11.29 -21.40
N GLU A 352 -18.00 11.64 -22.65
CA GLU A 352 -18.06 10.71 -23.79
C GLU A 352 -16.70 10.10 -24.14
N SER A 353 -15.59 10.74 -23.72
CA SER A 353 -14.23 10.26 -23.96
C SER A 353 -13.84 9.09 -23.07
N LEU A 354 -14.55 8.86 -21.95
CA LEU A 354 -14.29 7.80 -21.00
C LEU A 354 -14.65 6.44 -21.60
N GLU A 355 -13.77 5.47 -21.42
CA GLU A 355 -13.98 4.06 -21.78
C GLU A 355 -14.49 3.27 -20.58
N GLU A 356 -14.05 3.64 -19.38
CA GLU A 356 -14.37 2.93 -18.15
C GLU A 356 -14.53 3.88 -16.97
N VAL A 357 -15.58 3.66 -16.18
CA VAL A 357 -15.79 4.32 -14.89
C VAL A 357 -15.94 3.29 -13.79
N ASN A 358 -15.09 3.39 -12.79
CA ASN A 358 -15.10 2.54 -11.61
C ASN A 358 -15.61 3.32 -10.41
N PHE A 359 -16.58 2.74 -9.71
CA PHE A 359 -17.06 3.26 -8.44
C PHE A 359 -16.65 2.30 -7.34
N PHE A 360 -16.13 2.84 -6.25
CA PHE A 360 -15.70 2.09 -5.09
C PHE A 360 -16.40 2.66 -3.85
N ALA A 361 -16.75 1.80 -2.90
CA ALA A 361 -17.15 2.22 -1.57
C ALA A 361 -16.51 1.34 -0.50
N GLY A 362 -16.13 1.94 0.63
CA GLY A 362 -15.55 1.25 1.78
C GLY A 362 -14.03 1.35 1.88
N ASP A 363 -13.47 0.54 2.78
CA ASP A 363 -12.03 0.53 3.01
C ASP A 363 -11.30 -0.32 1.94
N TRP A 364 -10.69 0.37 0.98
CA TRP A 364 -9.84 -0.21 -0.07
C TRP A 364 -8.34 -0.18 0.25
N THR A 365 -7.98 0.09 1.50
CA THR A 365 -6.60 -0.12 1.94
C THR A 365 -6.24 -1.59 1.88
N GLN A 366 -4.96 -1.88 1.66
CA GLN A 366 -4.52 -3.25 1.66
C GLN A 366 -4.51 -3.78 3.10
N ASP A 367 -5.21 -4.88 3.33
CA ASP A 367 -5.28 -5.51 4.65
C ASP A 367 -3.89 -5.98 5.09
N TYR A 368 -3.48 -5.61 6.31
CA TYR A 368 -2.22 -6.05 6.92
C TYR A 368 -2.26 -7.53 7.34
N GLY A 369 -3.44 -8.17 7.33
CA GLY A 369 -3.60 -9.63 7.39
C GLY A 369 -3.06 -10.23 8.69
N GLU A 370 -3.15 -9.47 9.78
CA GLU A 370 -2.44 -9.78 11.02
C GLU A 370 -3.28 -10.65 11.93
N PRO A 371 -2.69 -11.67 12.60
CA PRO A 371 -3.43 -12.54 13.50
C PRO A 371 -4.07 -11.83 14.71
N LEU A 372 -3.60 -10.61 15.02
CA LEU A 372 -4.02 -9.82 16.18
C LEU A 372 -4.64 -8.47 15.80
N GLN A 373 -4.98 -8.24 14.52
CA GLN A 373 -5.62 -6.99 14.15
C GLN A 373 -6.98 -6.90 14.85
N MET A 374 -7.14 -5.91 15.73
CA MET A 374 -8.48 -5.48 16.12
C MET A 374 -9.06 -4.82 14.87
N THR A 375 -9.86 -5.58 14.14
CA THR A 375 -10.44 -5.08 12.91
C THR A 375 -11.58 -4.12 13.27
N ASP A 376 -11.59 -2.92 12.72
CA ASP A 376 -12.69 -2.02 12.98
C ASP A 376 -13.92 -2.44 12.15
N TRP A 377 -15.00 -1.66 12.25
CA TRP A 377 -16.21 -1.93 11.48
C TRP A 377 -16.02 -1.88 9.96
N LEU A 378 -15.07 -1.11 9.44
CA LEU A 378 -14.83 -0.97 7.99
C LEU A 378 -14.13 -2.19 7.39
N HIS A 379 -13.43 -2.96 8.22
CA HIS A 379 -12.62 -4.07 7.76
C HIS A 379 -13.40 -5.05 6.86
N GLN A 380 -12.82 -5.33 5.69
CA GLN A 380 -13.38 -6.18 4.63
C GLN A 380 -14.73 -5.74 4.05
N ARG A 381 -15.25 -4.56 4.44
CA ARG A 381 -16.45 -3.99 3.84
C ARG A 381 -16.08 -3.18 2.61
N ARG A 382 -16.36 -3.77 1.46
CA ARG A 382 -16.00 -3.23 0.15
C ARG A 382 -17.12 -3.47 -0.83
N ALA A 383 -17.49 -2.42 -1.54
CA ALA A 383 -18.34 -2.48 -2.72
C ALA A 383 -17.59 -1.86 -3.89
N TRP A 384 -17.80 -2.39 -5.09
CA TRP A 384 -17.22 -1.84 -6.31
C TRP A 384 -18.12 -2.09 -7.49
N MET A 385 -18.13 -1.18 -8.45
CA MET A 385 -18.85 -1.29 -9.71
C MET A 385 -17.94 -0.82 -10.84
N ASN A 386 -17.75 -1.68 -11.83
CA ASN A 386 -17.07 -1.40 -13.07
C ASN A 386 -18.11 -1.12 -14.16
N CYS A 387 -18.18 0.10 -14.66
CA CYS A 387 -19.09 0.52 -15.72
C CYS A 387 -18.31 0.76 -17.01
N LYS A 388 -18.57 -0.06 -18.02
CA LYS A 388 -18.00 0.12 -19.36
C LYS A 388 -18.85 1.08 -20.17
N MET A 389 -18.20 2.12 -20.70
CA MET A 389 -18.84 3.10 -21.54
C MET A 389 -18.88 2.59 -22.99
N PRO A 390 -20.07 2.46 -23.59
CA PRO A 390 -20.19 2.01 -24.97
C PRO A 390 -19.78 3.11 -25.94
N THR A 391 -19.27 2.71 -27.10
CA THR A 391 -19.07 3.63 -28.23
C THR A 391 -20.41 3.89 -28.92
N GLY A 392 -20.87 5.14 -28.93
CA GLY A 392 -22.16 5.53 -29.53
C GLY A 392 -23.38 5.21 -28.65
N ASP A 393 -24.51 4.83 -29.26
CA ASP A 393 -25.82 4.70 -28.59
C ASP A 393 -26.00 3.39 -27.79
N GLY A 394 -24.92 2.69 -27.46
CA GLY A 394 -24.99 1.48 -26.64
C GLY A 394 -25.44 1.75 -25.20
N GLU A 395 -25.88 0.69 -24.52
CA GLU A 395 -26.24 0.72 -23.10
C GLU A 395 -24.99 0.59 -22.21
N ILE A 396 -24.96 1.32 -21.11
CA ILE A 396 -23.88 1.24 -20.12
C ILE A 396 -24.04 -0.06 -19.30
N ASN A 397 -23.02 -0.91 -19.37
CA ASN A 397 -22.98 -2.17 -18.62
C ASN A 397 -22.13 -2.00 -17.37
N CYS A 398 -22.75 -2.13 -16.20
CA CYS A 398 -22.08 -2.07 -14.89
C CYS A 398 -22.09 -3.44 -14.21
N GLN A 399 -20.92 -3.90 -13.77
CA GLN A 399 -20.73 -5.17 -13.07
C GLN A 399 -19.85 -4.98 -11.85
N GLY A 400 -20.13 -5.72 -10.78
CA GLY A 400 -19.30 -5.64 -9.58
C GLY A 400 -19.93 -6.29 -8.36
N ARG A 401 -19.54 -5.80 -7.18
CA ARG A 401 -20.01 -6.26 -5.88
C ARG A 401 -20.80 -5.17 -5.19
N ASP A 402 -22.10 -5.39 -5.03
CA ASP A 402 -23.00 -4.47 -4.33
C ASP A 402 -22.57 -4.28 -2.88
N THR A 403 -22.98 -3.14 -2.31
CA THR A 403 -22.84 -2.90 -0.87
C THR A 403 -23.68 -3.93 -0.11
N TRP A 404 -23.00 -4.78 0.66
CA TRP A 404 -23.66 -5.78 1.49
C TRP A 404 -24.03 -5.21 2.85
N VAL A 405 -25.33 -5.17 3.13
CA VAL A 405 -25.89 -4.79 4.43
C VAL A 405 -26.43 -6.06 5.11
N PRO A 406 -25.93 -6.43 6.30
CA PRO A 406 -26.46 -7.57 7.03
C PRO A 406 -27.97 -7.37 7.30
N VAL A 407 -28.80 -8.33 6.91
CA VAL A 407 -30.23 -8.29 7.26
C VAL A 407 -30.37 -8.82 8.68
N LYS A 408 -31.11 -8.08 9.52
CA LYS A 408 -31.45 -8.47 10.89
C LYS A 408 -32.20 -9.81 10.87
N SER A 409 -31.53 -10.92 11.17
CA SER A 409 -32.24 -12.15 11.54
C SER A 409 -32.88 -11.91 12.90
N MET A 410 -34.20 -11.75 12.95
CA MET A 410 -34.93 -11.84 14.22
C MET A 410 -34.56 -13.18 14.89
N PRO A 411 -34.18 -13.20 16.18
CA PRO A 411 -34.12 -14.47 16.88
C PRO A 411 -35.50 -15.09 16.83
N ALA A 412 -35.59 -16.36 16.40
CA ALA A 412 -36.81 -17.14 16.50
C ALA A 412 -37.32 -17.01 17.94
N ALA A 413 -38.51 -16.45 18.11
CA ALA A 413 -39.19 -16.45 19.38
C ALA A 413 -39.35 -17.91 19.81
N TYR A 414 -38.54 -18.37 20.75
CA TYR A 414 -38.88 -19.54 21.53
C TYR A 414 -40.10 -19.15 22.37
N SER A 415 -41.29 -19.40 21.83
CA SER A 415 -42.50 -19.55 22.61
C SER A 415 -42.28 -20.75 23.53
N LEU A 416 -42.03 -20.47 24.81
CA LEU A 416 -42.24 -21.43 25.88
C LEU A 416 -43.72 -21.37 26.27
N ASP A 417 -44.59 -21.89 25.41
CA ASP A 417 -45.89 -22.37 25.85
C ASP A 417 -45.69 -23.75 26.49
N GLY A 418 -45.41 -23.72 27.78
CA GLY A 418 -45.43 -24.87 28.67
C GLY A 418 -46.35 -24.55 29.84
N SER A 419 -47.65 -24.68 29.62
CA SER A 419 -48.66 -24.72 30.68
C SER A 419 -48.35 -25.87 31.65
N ILE A 420 -48.39 -25.57 32.95
CA ILE A 420 -48.38 -26.53 34.07
C ILE A 420 -49.76 -27.20 34.16
#